data_AF-A0A2N3ADZ8-F1
#
_entry.id   AF-A0A2N3ADZ8-F1
#
_cell.length_a   1.000
_cell.length_b   1.000
_cell.length_c   1.000
_cell.angle_alpha   90.00
_cell.angle_beta   90.00
_cell.angle_gamma   90.00
#
_symmetry.space_group_name_H-M   'P 1'
#
loop_
_entity.id
_entity.type
_entity.pdbx_description
1 polymer ?
#
loop_
_entity_poly.entity_id
_entity_poly.type
_entity_poly.pdbx_seq_one_letter_code
_entity_poly.pdbx_strand_id
1 'polypeptide(L)'
;MENKILERFGGLIKEEPLSCIENELLIKETCVLESVSPFSSYYNEIYQAKPLYLYLTLDTRPYFEKIMRIINKVKNEVTFHFDIVSAEITLPGNSPYAALRNCQ
;
A
#
# COMPACT_ATOMS: atom_id res chain seq x y z
N MET A 1 -44.76 9.52 -3.52
CA MET A 1 -43.67 9.16 -2.59
C MET A 1 -42.36 9.52 -3.25
N GLU A 2 -41.72 10.59 -2.79
CA GLU A 2 -40.38 10.96 -3.25
C GLU A 2 -39.40 9.84 -2.90
N ASN A 3 -38.63 9.38 -3.90
CA ASN A 3 -37.49 8.51 -3.65
C ASN A 3 -36.45 9.31 -2.84
N LYS A 4 -36.48 9.15 -1.51
CA LYS A 4 -35.40 9.59 -0.62
C LYS A 4 -34.11 8.95 -1.14
N ILE A 5 -33.22 9.75 -1.70
CA ILE A 5 -31.89 9.30 -2.13
C ILE A 5 -31.17 8.81 -0.86
N LEU A 6 -30.98 7.50 -0.76
CA LEU A 6 -30.12 6.87 0.25
C LEU A 6 -28.70 6.91 -0.31
N GLU A 7 -27.82 7.72 0.27
CA GLU A 7 -26.38 7.63 -0.01
C GLU A 7 -25.88 6.21 0.26
N ARG A 8 -25.10 5.67 -0.67
CA ARG A 8 -24.49 4.33 -0.58
C ARG A 8 -22.99 4.48 -0.62
N PHE A 9 -22.31 3.91 0.36
CA PHE A 9 -20.86 3.81 0.41
C PHE A 9 -20.43 2.40 0.02
N GLY A 10 -19.39 2.29 -0.78
CA GLY A 10 -18.81 1.02 -1.20
C GLY A 10 -17.30 1.12 -1.28
N GLY A 11 -16.62 -0.03 -1.21
CA GLY A 11 -15.18 -0.15 -1.42
C GLY A 11 -14.88 -0.88 -2.72
N LEU A 12 -13.74 -0.55 -3.32
CA LEU A 12 -13.16 -1.30 -4.44
C LEU A 12 -12.07 -2.22 -3.90
N ILE A 13 -12.19 -3.52 -4.15
CA ILE A 13 -11.08 -4.46 -3.98
C ILE A 13 -10.29 -4.44 -5.28
N LYS A 14 -8.96 -4.35 -5.16
CA LYS A 14 -8.06 -4.22 -6.28
C LYS A 14 -7.09 -5.39 -6.27
N GLU A 15 -7.03 -6.11 -7.38
CA GLU A 15 -6.06 -7.17 -7.63
C GLU A 15 -4.95 -6.61 -8.53
N GLU A 16 -3.70 -6.81 -8.14
CA GLU A 16 -2.55 -6.34 -8.92
C GLU A 16 -1.37 -7.30 -8.76
N PRO A 17 -0.48 -7.40 -9.78
CA PRO A 17 0.76 -8.15 -9.63
C PRO A 17 1.72 -7.41 -8.71
N LEU A 18 2.27 -8.12 -7.72
CA LEU A 18 3.33 -7.64 -6.84
C LEU A 18 4.59 -8.48 -7.03
N SER A 19 5.74 -7.81 -7.01
CA SER A 19 7.06 -8.45 -7.10
C SER A 19 7.86 -8.17 -5.84
N CYS A 20 8.65 -9.14 -5.38
CA CYS A 20 9.60 -8.91 -4.29
C CYS A 20 10.73 -7.99 -4.75
N ILE A 21 11.11 -7.04 -3.90
CA ILE A 21 12.31 -6.23 -4.10
C ILE A 21 13.46 -6.90 -3.36
N GLU A 22 14.51 -7.23 -4.09
CA GLU A 22 15.79 -7.69 -3.53
C GLU A 22 16.82 -6.57 -3.73
N ASN A 23 17.19 -5.89 -2.65
CA ASN A 23 18.16 -4.79 -2.69
C ASN A 23 18.96 -4.72 -1.38
N GLU A 24 20.26 -4.45 -1.47
CA GLU A 24 21.17 -4.35 -0.32
C GLU A 24 20.81 -3.21 0.66
N LEU A 25 20.07 -2.21 0.21
CA LEU A 25 19.57 -1.11 1.04
C LEU A 25 18.41 -1.52 1.95
N LEU A 26 17.76 -2.66 1.68
CA LEU A 26 16.66 -3.14 2.52
C LEU A 26 17.18 -3.67 3.85
N ILE A 27 16.43 -3.38 4.90
CA ILE A 27 16.69 -3.95 6.22
C ILE A 27 16.54 -5.48 6.11
N LYS A 28 17.48 -6.22 6.69
CA LYS A 28 17.43 -7.69 6.70
C LYS A 28 16.11 -8.18 7.28
N GLU A 29 15.63 -9.30 6.76
CA GLU A 29 14.39 -9.95 7.21
C GLU A 29 13.13 -9.09 7.03
N THR A 30 13.20 -8.04 6.19
CA THR A 30 12.01 -7.32 5.73
C THR A 30 11.51 -7.89 4.41
N CYS A 31 10.19 -7.92 4.26
CA CYS A 31 9.55 -8.21 2.99
C CYS A 31 8.99 -6.90 2.44
N VAL A 32 9.56 -6.49 1.30
CA VAL A 32 9.18 -5.29 0.56
C VAL A 32 8.75 -5.70 -0.83
N LEU A 33 7.53 -5.32 -1.19
CA LEU A 33 6.95 -5.62 -2.50
C LEU A 33 6.82 -4.34 -3.32
N GLU A 34 6.97 -4.43 -4.64
CA GLU A 34 6.66 -3.35 -5.57
C GLU A 34 5.49 -3.71 -6.48
N SER A 35 4.70 -2.68 -6.81
CA SER A 35 3.79 -2.72 -7.96
C SER A 35 4.31 -1.79 -9.06
N VAL A 36 4.77 -2.39 -10.15
CA VAL A 36 5.26 -1.66 -11.34
C VAL A 36 4.13 -1.22 -12.28
N SER A 37 2.93 -1.79 -12.11
CA SER A 37 1.75 -1.45 -12.90
C SER A 37 0.51 -1.50 -12.01
N PRO A 38 0.38 -0.53 -11.10
CA PRO A 38 -0.67 -0.56 -10.09
C PRO A 38 -2.06 -0.52 -10.69
N PHE A 39 -2.25 0.16 -11.80
CA PHE A 39 -3.57 0.32 -12.42
C PHE A 39 -3.60 -0.32 -13.81
N SER A 40 -2.93 -1.46 -13.98
CA SER A 40 -2.76 -2.15 -15.26
C SER A 40 -4.07 -2.42 -16.02
N SER A 41 -5.16 -2.65 -15.31
CA SER A 41 -6.49 -2.88 -15.91
C SER A 41 -7.25 -1.59 -16.27
N TYR A 42 -6.81 -0.43 -15.76
CA TYR A 42 -7.44 0.87 -15.98
C TYR A 42 -6.68 1.75 -16.97
N TYR A 43 -5.35 1.67 -16.98
CA TYR A 43 -4.49 2.47 -17.85
C TYR A 43 -3.54 1.55 -18.64
N ASN A 44 -3.44 1.77 -19.95
CA ASN A 44 -2.50 1.07 -20.84
C ASN A 44 -1.09 1.70 -20.85
N GLU A 45 -0.85 2.69 -19.99
CA GLU A 45 0.42 3.43 -19.96
C GLU A 45 1.50 2.61 -19.24
N ILE A 46 2.60 2.36 -19.95
CA ILE A 46 3.81 1.79 -19.37
C ILE A 46 4.56 2.93 -18.70
N TYR A 47 4.35 3.12 -17.40
CA TYR A 47 5.16 4.05 -16.63
C TYR A 47 6.62 3.59 -16.63
N GLN A 48 7.51 4.39 -17.23
CA GLN A 48 8.93 4.07 -17.38
C GLN A 48 9.74 4.29 -16.09
N ALA A 49 9.17 4.90 -15.04
CA ALA A 49 9.86 5.20 -13.80
C ALA A 49 9.53 4.16 -12.71
N LYS A 50 10.54 3.42 -12.25
CA LYS A 50 10.45 2.49 -11.12
C LYS A 50 11.02 3.14 -9.84
N PRO A 51 10.55 2.77 -8.63
CA PRO A 51 9.29 2.08 -8.33
C PRO A 51 8.16 3.09 -8.08
N LEU A 52 6.94 2.81 -8.56
CA LEU A 52 5.79 3.70 -8.35
C LEU A 52 5.12 3.49 -6.98
N TYR A 53 4.98 2.23 -6.56
CA TYR A 53 4.32 1.89 -5.30
C TYR A 53 5.10 0.81 -4.58
N LEU A 54 5.48 1.12 -3.33
CA LEU A 54 6.20 0.23 -2.43
C LEU A 54 5.27 -0.24 -1.32
N TYR A 55 5.38 -1.51 -0.96
CA TYR A 55 4.58 -2.14 0.08
C TYR A 55 5.52 -2.76 1.12
N LEU A 56 5.49 -2.23 2.33
CA LEU A 56 6.22 -2.76 3.49
C LEU A 56 5.28 -3.68 4.25
N THR A 57 5.51 -5.00 4.21
CA THR A 57 4.65 -5.95 4.93
C THR A 57 4.93 -5.93 6.43
N LEU A 58 3.89 -6.06 7.23
CA LEU A 58 3.99 -6.11 8.69
C LEU A 58 3.80 -7.54 9.18
N ASP A 59 4.57 -7.90 10.20
CA ASP A 59 4.46 -9.17 10.94
C ASP A 59 3.17 -9.28 11.76
N THR A 60 2.62 -8.12 12.12
CA THR A 60 1.45 -7.96 12.97
C THR A 60 0.44 -7.02 12.31
N ARG A 61 -0.81 -7.03 12.80
CA ARG A 61 -1.87 -6.10 12.38
C ARG A 61 -2.07 -5.03 13.46
N PRO A 62 -1.27 -3.94 13.48
CA PRO A 62 -1.44 -2.89 14.46
C PRO A 62 -2.74 -2.11 14.24
N TYR A 63 -3.28 -1.54 15.31
CA TYR A 63 -4.40 -0.61 15.22
C TYR A 63 -4.06 0.62 14.39
N PHE A 64 -5.07 1.17 13.71
CA PHE A 64 -4.92 2.34 12.86
C PHE A 64 -4.26 3.53 13.58
N GLU A 65 -4.61 3.80 14.84
CA GLU A 65 -4.02 4.93 15.58
C GLU A 65 -2.51 4.73 15.81
N LYS A 66 -2.07 3.48 16.02
CA LYS A 66 -0.64 3.16 16.17
C LYS A 66 0.10 3.42 14.86
N ILE A 67 -0.47 3.01 13.72
CA ILE A 67 0.11 3.29 12.40
C ILE A 67 0.22 4.80 12.18
N MET A 68 -0.86 5.57 12.42
CA MET A 68 -0.86 7.02 12.21
C MET A 68 0.16 7.75 13.10
N ARG A 69 0.30 7.33 14.36
CA ARG A 69 1.33 7.90 15.26
C ARG A 69 2.75 7.64 14.75
N ILE A 70 3.02 6.42 14.25
CA ILE A 70 4.33 6.07 13.69
C ILE A 70 4.60 6.88 12.42
N ILE A 71 3.64 6.97 11.49
CA ILE A 71 3.79 7.75 10.26
C ILE A 71 4.09 9.21 10.59
N ASN A 72 3.33 9.82 11.49
CA ASN A 72 3.56 11.22 11.89
C ASN A 72 4.92 11.42 12.55
N LYS A 73 5.38 10.47 13.36
CA LYS A 73 6.71 10.52 13.96
C LYS A 73 7.80 10.50 12.88
N VAL A 74 7.73 9.56 11.94
CA VAL A 74 8.72 9.44 10.86
C VAL A 74 8.67 10.66 9.93
N LYS A 75 7.47 11.20 9.62
CA LYS A 75 7.29 12.44 8.83
C LYS A 75 8.01 13.64 9.45
N ASN A 76 8.15 13.68 10.78
CA ASN A 76 8.85 14.76 11.47
C ASN A 76 10.38 14.54 11.54
N GLU A 77 10.88 13.32 11.31
CA GLU A 77 12.30 12.98 11.43
C GLU A 77 13.04 12.99 10.07
N VAL A 78 12.32 12.85 8.96
CA VAL A 78 12.92 12.78 7.62
C VAL A 78 12.79 14.10 6.85
N THR A 79 13.75 14.37 5.98
CA THR A 79 13.80 15.60 5.16
C THR A 79 13.13 15.46 3.79
N PHE A 80 12.81 14.23 3.38
CA PHE A 80 12.16 13.94 2.10
C PHE A 80 10.66 13.74 2.27
N HIS A 81 9.90 14.04 1.22
CA HIS A 81 8.48 13.75 1.20
C HIS A 81 8.27 12.24 1.07
N PHE A 82 7.44 11.68 1.95
CA PHE A 82 6.91 10.35 1.78
C PHE A 82 5.44 10.34 2.18
N ASP A 83 4.59 9.73 1.36
CA ASP A 83 3.20 9.48 1.71
C ASP A 83 2.98 7.98 1.89
N ILE A 84 2.51 7.60 3.07
CA ILE A 84 2.29 6.21 3.45
C ILE A 84 0.87 6.07 3.95
N VAL A 85 0.21 5.01 3.47
CA VAL A 85 -1.13 4.61 3.91
C VAL A 85 -1.14 3.16 4.34
N SER A 86 -2.05 2.81 5.25
CA SER A 86 -2.28 1.41 5.60
C SER A 86 -2.89 0.67 4.41
N ALA A 87 -2.39 -0.53 4.15
CA ALA A 87 -2.88 -1.44 3.13
C ALA A 87 -3.04 -2.85 3.71
N GLU A 88 -3.79 -3.67 2.98
CA GLU A 88 -3.95 -5.09 3.25
C GLU A 88 -3.57 -5.84 1.98
N ILE A 89 -2.70 -6.85 2.12
CA ILE A 89 -2.20 -7.64 1.00
C ILE A 89 -2.57 -9.10 1.25
N THR A 90 -3.21 -9.71 0.26
CA THR A 90 -3.55 -11.12 0.28
C THR A 90 -2.77 -11.82 -0.83
N LEU A 91 -1.89 -12.74 -0.45
CA LEU A 91 -1.24 -13.65 -1.40
C LEU A 91 -2.17 -14.85 -1.67
N PRO A 92 -2.17 -15.44 -2.87
CA PRO A 92 -3.01 -16.59 -3.18
C PRO A 92 -2.83 -17.72 -2.16
N GLY A 93 -3.93 -18.17 -1.55
CA GLY A 93 -3.93 -19.25 -0.56
C GLY A 93 -3.52 -18.86 0.87
N ASN A 94 -3.22 -17.58 1.14
CA ASN A 94 -2.82 -17.09 2.45
C ASN A 94 -3.88 -16.19 3.10
N SER A 95 -3.76 -16.02 4.42
CA SER A 95 -4.51 -15.01 5.16
C SER A 95 -3.99 -13.59 4.85
N PRO A 96 -4.83 -12.56 4.95
CA PRO A 96 -4.44 -11.18 4.64
C PRO A 96 -3.41 -10.65 5.64
N TYR A 97 -2.32 -10.09 5.11
CA TYR A 97 -1.25 -9.42 5.85
C TYR A 97 -1.49 -7.91 5.88
N ALA A 98 -1.15 -7.28 7.00
CA ALA A 98 -1.10 -5.82 7.05
C ALA A 98 0.14 -5.31 6.33
N ALA A 99 0.02 -4.19 5.63
CA ALA A 99 1.13 -3.55 4.94
C ALA A 99 1.04 -2.03 5.04
N LEU A 100 2.15 -1.36 4.76
CA LEU A 100 2.21 0.08 4.54
C LEU A 100 2.54 0.32 3.07
N ARG A 101 1.64 0.99 2.36
CA ARG A 101 1.85 1.37 0.96
C ARG A 101 2.38 2.78 0.89
N ASN A 102 3.50 2.97 0.20
CA ASN A 102 3.96 4.27 -0.20
C ASN A 102 3.27 4.69 -1.51
N CYS A 103 2.62 5.85 -1.51
CA CYS A 103 1.99 6.45 -2.68
C CYS A 103 2.90 7.59 -3.16
N GLN A 104 3.64 7.42 -4.26
CA GLN A 104 4.37 8.52 -4.91
C GLN A 104 3.60 9.05 -6.12
#